data_AF-A0A1F5ZXD4-F1
#
_entry.id   AF-A0A1F5ZXD4-F1
#
_cell.length_a   1.000
_cell.length_b   1.000
_cell.length_c   1.000
_cell.angle_alpha   90.00
_cell.angle_beta   90.00
_cell.angle_gamma   90.00
#
_symmetry.space_group_name_H-M   'P 1'
#
loop_
_entity.id
_entity.type
_entity.pdbx_description
1 polymer ?
#
loop_
_entity_poly.entity_id
_entity_poly.type
_entity_poly.pdbx_seq_one_letter_code
_entity_poly.pdbx_strand_id
1 'polypeptide(L)' 'MSVNTPCVRCGKLRVEAKSWTEKVSGSVIFYTQTVCPDSECQKIVEEEWQKKVDKVKAIQAKSIERRKIIKRKKKS' A
#
# COMPACT_ATOMS: atom_id res chain seq x y z
N MET A 1 -12.56 18.23 4.77
CA MET A 1 -11.56 18.36 5.85
C MET A 1 -10.19 18.27 5.21
N SER A 2 -9.52 19.40 5.01
CA SER A 2 -8.18 19.42 4.42
C SER A 2 -7.18 18.97 5.48
N VAL A 3 -6.62 17.78 5.30
CA VAL A 3 -5.72 17.17 6.27
C VAL A 3 -4.34 17.79 6.07
N ASN A 4 -4.12 18.96 6.68
CA ASN A 4 -2.82 19.65 6.72
C ASN A 4 -1.86 18.91 7.65
N THR A 5 -1.50 17.67 7.29
CA THR A 5 -0.55 16.87 8.05
C THR A 5 0.85 17.14 7.53
N PRO A 6 1.76 17.65 8.37
CA PRO A 6 3.16 17.82 7.99
C PRO A 6 3.81 16.46 7.74
N CYS A 7 4.71 16.40 6.77
CA CYS A 7 5.51 15.22 6.50
C CYS A 7 6.47 14.96 7.66
N VAL A 8 6.41 13.76 8.24
CA VAL A 8 7.31 13.36 9.35
C VAL A 8 8.79 13.32 8.97
N ARG A 9 9.13 13.32 7.67
CA ARG A 9 10.52 13.28 7.19
C ARG A 9 11.07 14.68 6.91
N CYS A 10 10.34 15.50 6.15
CA CYS A 10 10.82 16.81 5.68
C CYS A 10 10.07 18.01 6.28
N GLY A 11 9.04 17.80 7.10
CA GLY A 11 8.24 18.85 7.74
C GLY A 11 7.23 19.57 6.83
N LYS A 12 7.36 19.45 5.49
CA LYS A 12 6.46 20.11 4.53
C LYS A 12 5.03 19.54 4.61
N LEU A 13 4.03 20.40 4.40
CA LEU A 13 2.62 19.99 4.40
C LEU A 13 2.34 19.04 3.24
N ARG A 14 1.67 17.93 3.53
CA ARG A 14 1.22 16.99 2.49
C ARG A 14 0.13 17.59 1.62
N VAL A 15 0.09 17.16 0.37
CA VAL A 15 -0.90 17.59 -0.64
C VAL A 15 -1.80 16.41 -1.02
N GLU A 16 -3.04 16.68 -1.38
CA GLU A 16 -3.98 15.65 -1.86
C GLU A 16 -3.56 15.19 -3.27
N ALA A 17 -3.35 13.88 -3.44
CA ALA A 17 -2.97 13.30 -4.73
C ALA A 17 -4.16 12.69 -5.46
N LYS A 18 -5.00 11.93 -4.74
CA LYS A 18 -6.13 11.23 -5.32
C LYS A 18 -7.22 11.02 -4.27
N SER A 19 -8.46 11.22 -4.66
CA SER A 19 -9.63 10.81 -3.88
C SER A 19 -10.48 9.84 -4.68
N TRP A 20 -11.03 8.82 -4.03
CA TRP A 20 -11.99 7.91 -4.66
C TRP A 20 -12.99 7.40 -3.64
N THR A 21 -14.11 6.94 -4.15
CA THR A 21 -15.19 6.37 -3.34
C THR A 21 -15.33 4.91 -3.68
N GLU A 22 -15.40 4.06 -2.65
CA GLU A 22 -15.59 2.63 -2.81
C GLU A 22 -16.85 2.20 -2.06
N LYS A 23 -17.66 1.33 -2.67
CA LYS A 23 -18.80 0.69 -2.00
C LYS A 23 -18.35 -0.67 -1.49
N VAL A 24 -18.28 -0.82 -0.18
CA VAL A 24 -17.90 -2.07 0.49
C VAL A 24 -19.03 -2.50 1.41
N SER A 25 -19.58 -3.69 1.19
CA SER A 25 -20.60 -4.32 2.05
C SER A 25 -21.80 -3.41 2.38
N GLY A 26 -22.31 -2.68 1.39
CA GLY A 26 -23.46 -1.77 1.53
C GLY A 26 -23.13 -0.38 2.09
N SER A 27 -21.89 -0.15 2.52
CA SER A 27 -21.40 1.16 2.99
C SER A 27 -20.58 1.87 1.92
N VAL A 28 -20.65 3.20 1.89
CA VAL A 28 -19.87 4.06 1.00
C VAL A 28 -18.66 4.59 1.78
N ILE A 29 -17.45 4.24 1.35
CA ILE A 29 -16.19 4.69 1.95
C ILE A 29 -15.56 5.74 1.05
N PHE A 30 -15.22 6.89 1.63
CA PHE A 30 -14.49 7.95 0.95
C PHE A 30 -13.01 7.87 1.33
N TYR A 31 -12.16 7.68 0.33
CA TYR A 31 -10.71 7.64 0.50
C TYR A 31 -10.08 8.91 -0.06
N THR A 32 -9.12 9.44 0.68
CA THR A 32 -8.23 10.52 0.24
C THR A 32 -6.79 10.09 0.46
N GLN A 33 -6.03 10.02 -0.62
CA GLN A 33 -4.60 9.79 -0.61
C GLN A 33 -3.87 11.12 -0.63
N THR A 34 -2.90 11.26 0.27
CA THR A 34 -2.02 12.43 0.37
C THR A 34 -0.57 12.03 0.12
N VAL A 35 0.22 12.95 -0.45
CA VAL A 35 1.64 12.76 -0.79
C VAL A 35 2.48 13.92 -0.29
N CYS A 36 3.78 13.69 -0.14
CA CYS A 36 4.72 14.76 0.14
C CYS A 36 4.97 15.57 -1.13
N PRO A 37 4.90 16.92 -1.11
CA PRO A 37 5.18 17.74 -2.29
C PRO A 37 6.66 17.77 -2.67
N ASP A 38 7.54 17.37 -1.75
CA ASP A 38 8.97 17.23 -2.01
C ASP A 38 9.27 15.89 -2.68
N SER A 39 9.74 15.96 -3.92
CA SER A 39 9.98 14.80 -4.78
C SER A 39 11.07 13.88 -4.24
N GLU A 40 12.14 14.42 -3.66
CA GLU A 40 13.22 13.62 -3.08
C GLU A 40 12.72 12.87 -1.84
N CYS A 41 12.00 13.56 -0.97
CA CYS A 41 11.38 12.97 0.21
C CYS A 41 10.34 11.90 -0.17
N GLN A 42 9.51 12.18 -1.18
CA GLN A 42 8.47 11.26 -1.64
C GLN A 42 9.09 10.00 -2.26
N LYS A 43 10.16 10.15 -3.05
CA LYS A 43 10.86 9.03 -3.69
C LYS A 43 11.42 8.04 -2.66
N ILE A 44 11.99 8.53 -1.55
CA ILE A 44 12.50 7.64 -0.49
C ILE A 44 11.36 6.82 0.13
N VAL A 45 10.21 7.45 0.38
CA VAL A 45 9.03 6.76 0.93
C VAL A 45 8.52 5.71 -0.04
N GLU A 46 8.48 6.02 -1.33
CA GLU A 46 8.04 5.09 -2.38
C GLU A 46 8.99 3.90 -2.52
N GLU A 47 10.30 4.13 -2.48
CA GLU A 47 11.29 3.03 -2.50
C GLU A 47 11.17 2.10 -1.29
N GLU A 48 11.00 2.66 -0.10
CA GLU A 48 10.77 1.88 1.12
C GLU A 48 9.45 1.11 1.07
N TRP A 49 8.39 1.74 0.54
CA TRP A 49 7.09 1.11 0.34
C TRP A 49 7.18 -0.04 -0.64
N GLN A 50 7.83 0.16 -1.78
CA GLN A 50 8.01 -0.86 -2.82
C GLN A 50 8.76 -2.07 -2.27
N LYS A 51 9.85 -1.87 -1.53
CA LYS A 51 10.60 -2.95 -0.86
C LYS A 51 9.71 -3.77 0.07
N LYS A 52 8.83 -3.11 0.85
CA LYS A 52 7.88 -3.80 1.74
C LYS A 52 6.84 -4.59 0.96
N VAL A 53 6.26 -3.99 -0.07
CA VAL A 53 5.27 -4.63 -0.93
C VAL A 53 5.86 -5.87 -1.61
N ASP A 54 7.06 -5.77 -2.16
CA ASP A 54 7.72 -6.88 -2.85
C ASP A 54 8.06 -8.02 -1.90
N LYS A 55 8.52 -7.70 -0.69
CA LYS A 55 8.73 -8.71 0.36
C LYS A 55 7.44 -9.46 0.69
N VAL A 56 6.33 -8.74 0.88
CA VAL A 56 5.03 -9.36 1.18
C VAL A 56 4.56 -10.23 0.00
N LYS A 57 4.65 -9.73 -1.23
CA LYS A 57 4.30 -10.49 -2.45
C LYS A 57 5.10 -11.78 -2.57
N ALA A 58 6.42 -11.73 -2.33
CA ALA A 58 7.28 -12.91 -2.40
C ALA A 58 6.90 -13.96 -1.35
N ILE A 59 6.58 -13.54 -0.11
CA ILE A 59 6.12 -14.46 0.95
C ILE A 59 4.78 -15.08 0.56
N GLN A 60 3.83 -14.29 0.06
CA GLN A 60 2.53 -14.78 -0.39
C GLN A 60 2.66 -15.79 -1.53
N ALA A 61 3.49 -15.50 -2.54
CA ALA A 61 3.76 -16.40 -3.65
C ALA A 61 4.31 -17.75 -3.16
N LYS A 62 5.33 -17.74 -2.28
CA LYS A 62 5.89 -18.95 -1.67
C LYS A 62 4.86 -19.72 -0.86
N SER A 63 4.00 -19.03 -0.10
CA SER A 63 2.92 -19.67 0.67
C SER A 63 1.90 -20.34 -0.25
N ILE A 64 1.50 -19.69 -1.35
CA ILE A 64 0.58 -20.24 -2.34
C ILE A 64 1.19 -21.48 -3.00
N GLU A 65 2.46 -21.41 -3.39
CA GLU A 65 3.18 -22.54 -3.99
C GLU A 65 3.26 -23.74 -3.04
N ARG A 66 3.65 -23.51 -1.78
CA ARG A 66 3.66 -24.55 -0.74
C ARG A 66 2.28 -25.20 -0.58
N ARG A 67 1.21 -24.40 -0.53
CA ARG A 67 -0.17 -24.92 -0.46
C ARG A 67 -0.53 -25.76 -1.69
N LYS A 68 -0.10 -25.36 -2.89
CA LYS A 68 -0.32 -26.14 -4.14
C LYS A 68 0.39 -27.49 -4.08
N ILE A 69 1.65 -27.52 -3.64
CA ILE A 69 2.43 -28.78 -3.50
C ILE A 69 1.76 -29.73 -2.50
N ILE A 70 1.35 -29.24 -1.33
CA ILE A 70 0.67 -30.05 -0.32
C ILE A 70 -0.64 -30.63 -0.87
N LYS A 71 -1.44 -29.81 -1.58
CA LYS A 71 -2.68 -30.29 -2.21
C LYS A 71 -2.43 -31.37 -3.27
N ARG A 72 -1.35 -31.26 -4.06
CA ARG A 72 -0.97 -32.29 -5.04
C ARG A 72 -0.56 -33.59 -4.35
N LYS A 73 0.29 -33.52 -3.32
CA LYS A 73 0.71 -34.70 -2.53
C LYS A 73 -0.45 -35.43 -1.84
N LYS A 74 -1.48 -34.71 -1.40
CA LYS A 74 -2.69 -35.31 -0.79
C LYS A 74 -3.64 -35.98 -1.80
N LYS A 75 -3.47 -35.71 -3.10
CA LYS A 75 -4.31 -36.27 -4.18
C LYS A 75 -3.67 -37.47 -4.88
N SER A 76 -2.39 -37.73 -4.64
CA SER A 76 -1.65 -38.91 -5.10
C SER A 76 -1.54 -39.92 -3.98
#